data_AF-A0A8T6LGW7-F1
#
_entry.id   AF-A0A8T6LGW7-F1
#
_cell.length_a   1.000
_cell.length_b   1.000
_cell.length_c   1.000
_cell.angle_alpha   90.00
_cell.angle_beta   90.00
_cell.angle_gamma   90.00
#
_symmetry.space_group_name_H-M   'P 1'
#
loop_
_entity.id
_entity.type
_entity.pdbx_description
1 polymer ?
#
loop_
_entity_poly.entity_id
_entity_poly.type
_entity_poly.pdbx_seq_one_letter_code
_entity_poly.pdbx_strand_id
1 'polypeptide(L)'
;MPDIAHENRFPRRHLGPGPGDVRAMLEELGYDSLDGLVADTVPESIRLGRELDLPEGISEHELIARLREIASRNQVFRSYLGMGYAGTITPPVILRNILENPGWYTQYTPYQAEIAQGRLQALLNFQTMVGDLTGCAVANASLLDEATAAAEAMTLCLASTRDRGRNRFLVASDCHPQTIEVVRARAEPLGIEVVVEHPRDWALDDNVFGTLVQYPGTDGSVRNYRALSDAVHAAGGLVVMATDLLALTLLTSPWEMGADIAVGNSQRFGVPLGYGGPHAAFIAARDNMRRQMPGRIIGVSIDAHGNPALRMALQTREQHIRRERATSNICTAQVLLAVMAGMYAVYHGPEGLRRIAT
;
A
#
# COMPACT_ATOMS: atom_id res chain seq x y z
N MET A 1 -49.29 22.66 -4.13
CA MET A 1 -48.59 22.22 -2.90
C MET A 1 -47.18 22.76 -2.99
N PRO A 2 -46.64 23.41 -1.95
CA PRO A 2 -45.24 23.82 -1.97
C PRO A 2 -44.39 22.56 -2.17
N ASP A 3 -43.45 22.65 -3.11
CA ASP A 3 -42.53 21.58 -3.47
C ASP A 3 -41.75 21.16 -2.22
N ILE A 4 -41.91 19.92 -1.78
CA ILE A 4 -41.27 19.37 -0.58
C ILE A 4 -39.86 18.89 -0.96
N ALA A 5 -39.11 19.74 -1.66
CA ALA A 5 -37.75 19.46 -2.07
C ALA A 5 -36.87 19.33 -0.82
N HIS A 6 -36.08 18.26 -0.75
CA HIS A 6 -35.18 18.02 0.37
C HIS A 6 -34.02 19.02 0.30
N GLU A 7 -34.03 20.03 1.17
CA GLU A 7 -33.01 21.09 1.21
C GLU A 7 -31.59 20.49 1.30
N ASN A 8 -30.67 20.94 0.44
CA ASN A 8 -29.27 20.54 0.51
C ASN A 8 -28.60 21.17 1.75
N ARG A 9 -28.41 20.34 2.78
CA ARG A 9 -27.79 20.75 4.05
C ARG A 9 -26.36 20.25 4.21
N PHE A 10 -25.78 19.54 3.23
CA PHE A 10 -24.45 18.95 3.36
C PHE A 10 -23.36 19.96 3.75
N PRO A 11 -23.29 21.18 3.17
CA PRO A 11 -22.30 22.18 3.59
C PRO A 11 -22.40 22.51 5.10
N ARG A 12 -23.62 22.55 5.66
CA ARG A 12 -23.84 22.80 7.10
C ARG A 12 -23.54 21.60 7.99
N ARG A 13 -23.40 20.39 7.43
CA ARG A 13 -22.95 19.19 8.16
C ARG A 13 -21.44 19.02 8.08
N HIS A 14 -20.85 19.45 6.97
CA HIS A 14 -19.42 19.37 6.71
C HIS A 14 -18.63 20.48 7.41
N LEU A 15 -19.12 21.72 7.33
CA LEU A 15 -18.50 22.87 8.01
C LEU A 15 -18.88 22.86 9.49
N GLY A 16 -17.88 22.80 10.36
CA GLY A 16 -18.07 22.88 11.81
C GLY A 16 -18.63 24.25 12.26
N PRO A 17 -17.99 25.37 11.89
CA PRO A 17 -18.45 26.70 12.28
C PRO A 17 -19.76 27.11 11.59
N GLY A 18 -20.76 27.50 12.40
CA GLY A 18 -21.99 28.11 11.90
C GLY A 18 -21.85 29.62 11.66
N PRO A 19 -22.90 30.31 11.15
CA PRO A 19 -22.85 31.75 10.89
C PRO A 19 -22.54 32.61 12.12
N GLY A 20 -22.97 32.17 13.32
CA GLY A 20 -22.64 32.84 14.58
C GLY A 20 -21.15 32.73 14.91
N ASP A 21 -20.59 31.52 14.83
CA ASP A 21 -19.18 31.26 15.08
C ASP A 21 -18.29 32.00 14.08
N VAL A 22 -18.68 32.01 12.80
CA VAL A 22 -17.96 32.75 11.75
C VAL A 22 -17.91 34.24 12.07
N ARG A 23 -19.01 34.85 12.49
CA ARG A 23 -19.01 36.26 12.90
C ARG A 23 -18.10 36.50 14.10
N ALA A 24 -18.20 35.68 15.14
CA ALA A 24 -17.35 35.83 16.33
C ALA A 24 -15.84 35.70 15.98
N MET A 25 -15.48 34.77 15.09
CA MET A 25 -14.09 34.62 14.63
C MET A 25 -13.64 35.80 13.77
N LEU A 26 -14.51 36.34 12.91
CA LEU A 26 -14.20 37.52 12.09
C LEU A 26 -14.01 38.77 12.97
N GLU A 27 -14.87 38.96 13.96
CA GLU A 27 -14.77 40.05 14.94
C GLU A 27 -13.43 40.00 15.70
N GLU A 28 -13.02 38.82 16.18
CA GLU A 28 -11.73 38.62 16.86
C GLU A 28 -10.54 38.94 15.94
N LEU A 29 -10.66 38.60 14.64
CA LEU A 29 -9.61 38.87 13.65
C LEU A 29 -9.66 40.31 13.09
N GLY A 30 -10.67 41.11 13.45
CA GLY A 30 -10.84 42.48 12.96
C GLY A 30 -11.34 42.58 11.51
N TYR A 31 -12.07 41.58 11.01
CA TYR A 31 -12.65 41.59 9.67
C TYR A 31 -14.18 41.71 9.70
N ASP A 32 -14.75 42.45 8.75
CA ASP A 32 -16.21 42.57 8.61
C ASP A 32 -16.84 41.40 7.84
N SER A 33 -16.05 40.66 7.06
CA SER A 33 -16.54 39.56 6.22
C SER A 33 -15.44 38.54 5.88
N LEU A 34 -15.87 37.34 5.48
CA LEU A 34 -14.96 36.33 4.91
C LEU A 34 -14.30 36.82 3.61
N ASP A 35 -15.01 37.61 2.79
CA ASP A 35 -14.45 38.14 1.55
C ASP A 35 -13.31 39.12 1.81
N GLY A 36 -13.42 39.96 2.84
CA GLY A 36 -12.35 40.84 3.30
C GLY A 36 -11.13 40.03 3.74
N LEU A 37 -11.34 39.02 4.58
CA LEU A 37 -10.27 38.12 5.03
C LEU A 37 -9.58 37.42 3.85
N VAL A 38 -10.35 36.91 2.89
CA VAL A 38 -9.80 36.23 1.70
C VAL A 38 -9.03 37.22 0.81
N ALA A 39 -9.50 38.45 0.65
CA ALA A 39 -8.83 39.46 -0.15
C ALA A 39 -7.44 39.83 0.39
N ASP A 40 -7.29 39.90 1.71
CA ASP A 40 -6.01 40.20 2.36
C ASP A 40 -5.10 38.96 2.48
N THR A 41 -5.68 37.75 2.41
CA THR A 41 -4.92 36.49 2.51
C THR A 41 -4.42 35.98 1.16
N VAL A 42 -5.24 36.03 0.11
CA VAL A 42 -4.96 35.43 -1.20
C VAL A 42 -4.64 36.53 -2.22
N PRO A 43 -3.42 36.57 -2.79
CA PRO A 43 -3.06 37.59 -3.77
C PRO A 43 -4.02 37.65 -4.96
N GLU A 44 -4.50 38.85 -5.29
CA GLU A 44 -5.49 39.07 -6.34
C GLU A 44 -5.08 38.47 -7.70
N SER A 45 -3.79 38.56 -8.05
CA SER A 45 -3.25 38.08 -9.32
C SER A 45 -3.43 36.57 -9.56
N ILE A 46 -3.70 35.79 -8.52
CA ILE A 46 -3.94 34.34 -8.61
C ILE A 46 -5.36 33.94 -8.18
N ARG A 47 -6.23 34.90 -7.82
CA ARG A 47 -7.62 34.61 -7.47
C ARG A 47 -8.43 34.30 -8.72
N LEU A 48 -9.36 33.37 -8.60
CA LEU A 48 -10.29 33.08 -9.68
C LEU A 48 -11.29 34.23 -9.80
N GLY A 49 -11.27 34.97 -10.90
CA GLY A 49 -12.16 36.11 -11.16
C GLY A 49 -13.59 35.72 -11.57
N ARG A 50 -13.98 34.46 -11.35
CA ARG A 50 -15.30 33.90 -11.67
C ARG A 50 -15.62 32.79 -10.69
N GLU A 51 -16.89 32.41 -10.62
CA GLU A 51 -17.29 31.20 -9.91
C GLU A 51 -16.81 29.93 -10.64
N LEU A 52 -16.74 28.84 -9.87
CA LEU A 52 -16.51 27.51 -10.45
C LEU A 52 -17.74 27.11 -11.28
N ASP A 53 -17.49 26.65 -12.50
CA ASP A 53 -18.54 26.16 -13.39
C ASP A 53 -18.85 24.70 -13.02
N LEU A 54 -19.71 24.54 -12.01
CA LEU A 54 -20.10 23.25 -11.44
C LEU A 54 -21.63 23.14 -11.40
N PRO A 55 -22.18 21.92 -11.52
CA PRO A 55 -23.59 21.69 -11.28
C PRO A 55 -24.01 22.14 -9.88
N GLU A 56 -25.28 22.50 -9.72
CA GLU A 56 -25.84 22.79 -8.40
C GLU A 56 -25.65 21.61 -7.44
N GLY A 57 -25.31 21.93 -6.19
CA GLY A 57 -25.09 20.92 -5.17
C GLY A 57 -26.39 20.20 -4.82
N ILE A 58 -26.36 18.87 -4.86
CA ILE A 58 -27.49 18.00 -4.47
C ILE A 58 -27.44 17.63 -2.99
N SER A 59 -28.58 17.26 -2.40
CA SER A 59 -28.66 16.79 -1.02
C SER A 59 -27.94 15.44 -0.81
N GLU A 60 -27.63 15.10 0.44
CA GLU A 60 -27.03 13.80 0.79
C GLU A 60 -27.89 12.60 0.32
N HIS A 61 -29.21 12.75 0.39
CA HIS A 61 -30.15 11.71 -0.05
C HIS A 61 -30.09 11.50 -1.56
N GLU A 62 -30.15 12.58 -2.33
CA GLU A 62 -30.05 12.56 -3.80
C GLU A 62 -28.69 12.05 -4.25
N LEU A 63 -27.61 12.39 -3.54
CA LEU A 63 -26.26 11.88 -3.82
C LEU A 63 -26.23 10.35 -3.75
N ILE A 64 -26.75 9.75 -2.69
CA ILE A 64 -26.78 8.29 -2.53
C ILE A 64 -27.65 7.66 -3.63
N ALA A 65 -28.81 8.24 -3.95
CA ALA A 65 -29.69 7.74 -5.00
C ALA A 65 -28.99 7.77 -6.38
N ARG A 66 -28.35 8.89 -6.72
CA ARG A 66 -27.60 9.07 -7.97
C ARG A 66 -26.40 8.13 -8.06
N LEU A 67 -25.65 7.96 -6.97
CA LEU A 67 -24.52 7.01 -6.94
C LEU A 67 -25.00 5.56 -7.10
N ARG A 68 -26.16 5.19 -6.55
CA ARG A 68 -26.77 3.87 -6.78
C ARG A 68 -27.16 3.66 -8.23
N GLU A 69 -27.70 4.69 -8.89
CA GLU A 69 -28.03 4.63 -10.32
C GLU A 69 -26.80 4.47 -11.21
N ILE A 70 -25.70 5.16 -10.88
CA ILE A 70 -24.43 4.98 -11.61
C ILE A 70 -23.87 3.58 -11.34
N ALA A 71 -23.84 3.15 -10.07
CA ALA A 71 -23.30 1.87 -9.67
C ALA A 71 -24.09 0.68 -10.27
N SER A 72 -25.40 0.80 -10.49
CA SER A 72 -26.23 -0.25 -11.09
C SER A 72 -25.92 -0.51 -12.57
N ARG A 73 -25.17 0.38 -13.23
CA ARG A 73 -24.69 0.19 -14.59
C ARG A 73 -23.50 -0.77 -14.66
N ASN A 74 -22.83 -1.01 -13.53
CA ASN A 74 -21.75 -2.00 -13.45
C ASN A 74 -22.33 -3.41 -13.50
N GLN A 75 -21.65 -4.31 -14.21
CA GLN A 75 -22.00 -5.72 -14.26
C GLN A 75 -21.05 -6.52 -13.37
N VAL A 76 -21.59 -7.19 -12.35
CA VAL A 76 -20.79 -7.97 -11.39
C VAL A 76 -20.63 -9.40 -11.91
N PHE A 77 -19.51 -9.67 -12.57
CA PHE A 77 -19.16 -11.01 -13.04
C PHE A 77 -18.38 -11.81 -11.99
N ARG A 78 -18.48 -13.15 -12.09
CA ARG A 78 -17.49 -14.05 -11.49
C ARG A 78 -16.22 -13.97 -12.34
N SER A 79 -15.28 -13.14 -11.91
CA SER A 79 -14.04 -12.89 -12.64
C SER A 79 -12.93 -13.85 -12.17
N TYR A 80 -12.49 -14.73 -13.05
CA TYR A 80 -11.38 -15.66 -12.84
C TYR A 80 -10.14 -15.25 -13.65
N LEU A 81 -9.96 -13.95 -13.88
CA LEU A 81 -8.84 -13.40 -14.65
C LEU A 81 -7.50 -13.62 -13.93
N GLY A 82 -7.48 -13.64 -12.60
CA GLY A 82 -6.25 -13.75 -11.82
C GLY A 82 -5.40 -12.49 -11.92
N MET A 83 -4.16 -12.62 -12.36
CA MET A 83 -3.24 -11.49 -12.61
C MET A 83 -3.03 -10.58 -11.38
N GLY A 84 -2.91 -11.17 -10.18
CA GLY A 84 -2.70 -10.44 -8.93
C GLY A 84 -3.97 -10.00 -8.20
N TYR A 85 -5.15 -10.31 -8.76
CA TYR A 85 -6.45 -10.01 -8.14
C TYR A 85 -7.34 -11.25 -8.12
N ALA A 86 -7.86 -11.59 -6.94
CA ALA A 86 -8.72 -12.75 -6.76
C ALA A 86 -9.95 -12.40 -5.92
N GLY A 87 -11.11 -12.94 -6.30
CA GLY A 87 -12.30 -12.86 -5.47
C GLY A 87 -12.02 -13.40 -4.07
N THR A 88 -12.51 -12.70 -3.05
CA THR A 88 -12.38 -13.09 -1.64
C THR A 88 -13.64 -12.73 -0.87
N ILE A 89 -13.84 -13.35 0.28
CA ILE A 89 -14.94 -13.04 1.19
C ILE A 89 -14.36 -12.19 2.30
N THR A 90 -14.73 -10.91 2.35
CA THR A 90 -14.48 -10.07 3.53
C THR A 90 -15.35 -10.55 4.67
N PRO A 91 -14.78 -11.00 5.80
CA PRO A 91 -15.58 -11.42 6.94
C PRO A 91 -16.49 -10.26 7.39
N PRO A 92 -17.83 -10.47 7.53
CA PRO A 92 -18.75 -9.38 7.84
C PRO A 92 -18.41 -8.61 9.12
N VAL A 93 -17.80 -9.29 10.10
CA VAL A 93 -17.32 -8.67 11.34
C VAL A 93 -16.17 -7.69 11.09
N ILE A 94 -15.27 -7.96 10.13
CA ILE A 94 -14.18 -7.06 9.73
C ILE A 94 -14.74 -5.91 8.89
N LEU A 95 -15.63 -6.20 7.93
CA LEU A 95 -16.28 -5.18 7.12
C LEU A 95 -16.96 -4.13 8.02
N ARG A 96 -17.84 -4.58 8.91
CA ARG A 96 -18.66 -3.70 9.74
C ARG A 96 -17.85 -2.96 10.82
N ASN A 97 -16.94 -3.66 11.51
CA ASN A 97 -16.30 -3.11 12.71
C ASN A 97 -14.93 -2.45 12.43
N ILE A 98 -14.42 -2.55 11.20
CA ILE A 98 -13.16 -1.92 10.78
C ILE A 98 -13.40 -1.00 9.59
N LEU A 99 -13.80 -1.54 8.42
CA LEU A 99 -13.92 -0.73 7.20
C LEU A 99 -15.04 0.32 7.32
N GLU A 100 -16.17 -0.05 7.90
CA GLU A 100 -17.33 0.83 8.09
C GLU A 100 -17.31 1.56 9.45
N ASN A 101 -16.21 1.49 10.20
CA ASN A 101 -16.09 2.09 11.53
C ASN A 101 -15.18 3.33 11.53
N PRO A 102 -15.70 4.54 11.80
CA PRO A 102 -14.90 5.77 11.80
C PRO A 102 -13.77 5.77 12.84
N GLY A 103 -13.86 4.97 13.91
CA GLY A 103 -12.77 4.78 14.86
C GLY A 103 -11.54 4.06 14.28
N TRP A 104 -11.67 3.47 13.08
CA TRP A 104 -10.57 2.80 12.35
C TRP A 104 -10.08 3.57 11.11
N TYR A 105 -10.92 4.39 10.47
CA TYR A 105 -10.57 5.06 9.20
C TYR A 105 -10.39 6.59 9.28
N THR A 106 -10.73 7.25 10.39
CA THR A 106 -10.63 8.73 10.48
C THR A 106 -9.25 9.22 10.93
N GLN A 107 -8.54 8.45 11.74
CA GLN A 107 -7.16 8.77 12.12
C GLN A 107 -6.17 8.65 10.97
N TYR A 108 -5.05 9.35 11.12
CA TYR A 108 -3.95 9.32 10.17
C TYR A 108 -2.75 8.51 10.69
N THR A 109 -1.59 8.72 10.07
CA THR A 109 -0.31 8.13 10.44
C THR A 109 -0.08 8.16 11.96
N PRO A 110 0.37 7.05 12.59
CA PRO A 110 0.59 6.96 14.04
C PRO A 110 1.85 7.72 14.51
N TYR A 111 1.93 9.03 14.24
CA TYR A 111 3.03 9.89 14.68
C TYR A 111 3.11 9.99 16.20
N GLN A 112 1.96 10.12 16.87
CA GLN A 112 1.84 10.10 18.32
C GLN A 112 1.55 8.65 18.75
N ALA A 113 2.60 7.92 19.15
CA ALA A 113 2.54 6.47 19.32
C ALA A 113 1.68 6.04 20.52
N GLU A 114 1.71 6.83 21.60
CA GLU A 114 1.04 6.60 22.88
C GLU A 114 -0.48 6.49 22.70
N ILE A 115 -1.04 7.28 21.78
CA ILE A 115 -2.47 7.27 21.43
C ILE A 115 -2.76 6.52 20.12
N ALA A 116 -1.84 5.63 19.72
CA ALA A 116 -1.93 4.88 18.48
C ALA A 116 -1.65 3.37 18.61
N GLN A 117 -1.47 2.86 19.83
CA GLN A 117 -1.07 1.48 20.07
C GLN A 117 -1.96 0.43 19.38
N GLY A 118 -3.28 0.65 19.32
CA GLY A 118 -4.20 -0.30 18.66
C GLY A 118 -3.89 -0.54 17.18
N ARG A 119 -3.73 0.53 16.38
CA ARG A 119 -3.38 0.40 14.95
C ARG A 119 -1.92 0.02 14.73
N LEU A 120 -1.01 0.42 15.63
CA LEU A 120 0.37 -0.03 15.61
C LEU A 120 0.46 -1.55 15.82
N GLN A 121 -0.34 -2.10 16.74
CA GLN A 121 -0.39 -3.54 16.97
C GLN A 121 -1.00 -4.28 15.78
N ALA A 122 -2.06 -3.77 15.18
CA ALA A 122 -2.63 -4.35 13.97
C ALA A 122 -1.65 -4.36 12.78
N LEU A 123 -0.83 -3.31 12.64
CA LEU A 123 0.25 -3.27 11.64
C LEU A 123 1.41 -4.19 11.98
N LEU A 124 1.74 -4.38 13.27
CA LEU A 124 2.71 -5.37 13.68
C LEU A 124 2.21 -6.79 13.36
N ASN A 125 0.93 -7.08 13.58
CA ASN A 125 0.32 -8.36 13.18
C ASN A 125 0.42 -8.58 11.67
N PHE A 126 0.20 -7.53 10.86
CA PHE A 126 0.39 -7.60 9.41
C PHE A 126 1.85 -7.93 9.05
N GLN A 127 2.82 -7.24 9.67
CA GLN A 127 4.25 -7.53 9.46
C GLN A 127 4.62 -8.96 9.86
N THR A 128 4.12 -9.44 11.00
CA THR A 128 4.35 -10.81 11.46
C THR A 128 3.75 -11.81 10.50
N MET A 129 2.50 -11.62 10.06
CA MET A 129 1.84 -12.49 9.09
C MET A 129 2.61 -12.58 7.76
N VAL A 130 3.09 -11.44 7.25
CA VAL A 130 3.95 -11.42 6.05
C VAL A 130 5.27 -12.14 6.32
N GLY A 131 5.92 -11.87 7.46
CA GLY A 131 7.17 -12.52 7.85
C GLY A 131 7.04 -14.04 7.92
N ASP A 132 6.02 -14.54 8.62
CA ASP A 132 5.76 -15.97 8.80
C ASP A 132 5.50 -16.68 7.46
N LEU A 133 4.65 -16.10 6.59
CA LEU A 133 4.31 -16.72 5.30
C LEU A 133 5.46 -16.65 4.29
N THR A 134 6.23 -15.56 4.30
CA THR A 134 7.37 -15.41 3.40
C THR A 134 8.65 -16.09 3.89
N GLY A 135 8.70 -16.48 5.17
CA GLY A 135 9.89 -16.98 5.87
C GLY A 135 10.90 -15.89 6.23
N CYS A 136 10.50 -14.62 6.20
CA CYS A 136 11.36 -13.45 6.39
C CYS A 136 11.32 -12.90 7.82
N ALA A 137 12.44 -12.34 8.28
CA ALA A 137 12.54 -11.67 9.57
C ALA A 137 11.97 -10.23 9.60
N VAL A 138 11.96 -9.50 8.48
CA VAL A 138 11.55 -8.08 8.45
C VAL A 138 10.61 -7.80 7.28
N ALA A 139 9.39 -7.35 7.60
CA ALA A 139 8.43 -6.82 6.65
C ALA A 139 8.06 -5.38 7.03
N ASN A 140 7.63 -4.60 6.03
CA ASN A 140 7.16 -3.24 6.27
C ASN A 140 5.65 -3.17 6.60
N ALA A 141 5.18 -1.98 6.96
CA ALA A 141 3.78 -1.69 7.28
C ALA A 141 2.99 -1.25 6.03
N SER A 142 3.13 -2.00 4.94
CA SER A 142 2.53 -1.86 3.60
C SER A 142 3.21 -0.93 2.59
N LEU A 143 2.95 -1.23 1.31
CA LEU A 143 3.17 -0.39 0.13
C LEU A 143 1.84 -0.19 -0.64
N LEU A 144 1.90 0.47 -1.80
CA LEU A 144 0.71 0.93 -2.53
C LEU A 144 -0.03 -0.18 -3.29
N ASP A 145 0.71 -0.99 -4.04
CA ASP A 145 0.24 -2.15 -4.81
C ASP A 145 1.44 -3.07 -5.14
N GLU A 146 1.18 -4.25 -5.71
CA GLU A 146 2.23 -5.23 -6.00
C GLU A 146 3.26 -4.71 -7.02
N ALA A 147 2.80 -3.99 -8.04
CA ALA A 147 3.63 -3.51 -9.12
C ALA A 147 4.65 -2.46 -8.63
N THR A 148 4.19 -1.53 -7.79
CA THR A 148 5.04 -0.56 -7.11
C THR A 148 5.94 -1.22 -6.06
N ALA A 149 5.47 -2.26 -5.35
CA ALA A 149 6.32 -3.02 -4.44
C ALA A 149 7.47 -3.73 -5.16
N ALA A 150 7.22 -4.31 -6.34
CA ALA A 150 8.26 -4.90 -7.17
C ALA A 150 9.28 -3.87 -7.68
N ALA A 151 8.82 -2.67 -8.05
CA ALA A 151 9.72 -1.58 -8.42
C ALA A 151 10.56 -1.08 -7.23
N GLU A 152 9.98 -1.02 -6.03
CA GLU A 152 10.73 -0.71 -4.80
C GLU A 152 11.71 -1.82 -4.41
N ALA A 153 11.41 -3.09 -4.75
CA ALA A 153 12.36 -4.18 -4.58
C ALA A 153 13.56 -4.05 -5.53
N MET A 154 13.33 -3.64 -6.79
CA MET A 154 14.40 -3.32 -7.73
C MET A 154 15.32 -2.20 -7.20
N THR A 155 14.76 -1.09 -6.72
CA THR A 155 15.54 0.01 -6.15
C THR A 155 16.27 -0.41 -4.86
N LEU A 156 15.65 -1.26 -4.04
CA LEU A 156 16.27 -1.85 -2.86
C LEU A 156 17.47 -2.76 -3.23
N CYS A 157 17.35 -3.59 -4.28
CA CYS A 157 18.47 -4.36 -4.81
C CYS A 157 19.62 -3.45 -5.25
N LEU A 158 19.32 -2.39 -6.01
CA LEU A 158 20.32 -1.42 -6.47
C LEU A 158 20.98 -0.67 -5.31
N ALA A 159 20.22 -0.33 -4.27
CA ALA A 159 20.76 0.33 -3.08
C ALA A 159 21.69 -0.61 -2.27
N SER A 160 21.41 -1.91 -2.30
CA SER A 160 22.13 -2.96 -1.57
C SER A 160 23.32 -3.57 -2.32
N THR A 161 23.40 -3.40 -3.64
CA THR A 161 24.58 -3.84 -4.40
C THR A 161 25.84 -3.06 -3.98
N ARG A 162 26.96 -3.78 -3.87
CA ARG A 162 28.27 -3.18 -3.55
C ARG A 162 28.91 -2.56 -4.79
N ASP A 163 28.68 -3.17 -5.94
CA ASP A 163 29.22 -2.72 -7.22
C ASP A 163 28.27 -1.72 -7.87
N ARG A 164 28.69 -0.45 -7.90
CA ARG A 164 27.92 0.66 -8.46
C ARG A 164 27.94 0.71 -9.98
N GLY A 165 28.73 -0.14 -10.64
CA GLY A 165 28.76 -0.28 -12.10
C GLY A 165 27.60 -1.11 -12.65
N ARG A 166 26.98 -1.96 -11.82
CA ARG A 166 25.86 -2.81 -12.23
C ARG A 166 24.61 -2.01 -12.54
N ASN A 167 24.04 -2.21 -13.72
CA ASN A 167 22.85 -1.48 -14.15
C ASN A 167 21.72 -2.38 -14.70
N ARG A 168 21.90 -3.70 -14.77
CA ARG A 168 20.90 -4.62 -15.33
C ARG A 168 20.05 -5.29 -14.27
N PHE A 169 18.73 -5.25 -14.48
CA PHE A 169 17.72 -5.96 -13.69
C PHE A 169 16.95 -6.93 -14.60
N LEU A 170 16.95 -8.22 -14.25
CA LEU A 170 16.26 -9.24 -15.05
C LEU A 170 14.85 -9.46 -14.48
N VAL A 171 13.83 -9.48 -15.34
CA VAL A 171 12.44 -9.69 -14.95
C VAL A 171 11.89 -10.89 -15.68
N ALA A 172 11.27 -11.81 -14.95
CA ALA A 172 10.71 -13.01 -15.55
C ALA A 172 9.51 -12.62 -16.43
N SER A 173 9.47 -13.16 -17.65
CA SER A 173 8.39 -12.88 -18.60
C SER A 173 7.01 -13.35 -18.12
N ASP A 174 6.97 -14.22 -17.10
CA ASP A 174 5.76 -14.74 -16.45
C ASP A 174 5.41 -13.99 -15.15
N CYS A 175 6.02 -12.84 -14.86
CA CYS A 175 5.46 -11.86 -13.94
C CYS A 175 4.14 -11.27 -14.48
N HIS A 176 3.31 -10.72 -13.59
CA HIS A 176 2.10 -10.03 -14.05
C HIS A 176 2.47 -8.86 -14.98
N PRO A 177 1.74 -8.66 -16.10
CA PRO A 177 2.14 -7.68 -17.11
C PRO A 177 2.16 -6.24 -16.56
N GLN A 178 1.22 -5.89 -15.67
CA GLN A 178 1.24 -4.58 -15.01
C GLN A 178 2.43 -4.41 -14.05
N THR A 179 2.92 -5.49 -13.45
CA THR A 179 4.12 -5.48 -12.61
C THR A 179 5.36 -5.19 -13.47
N ILE A 180 5.48 -5.86 -14.63
CA ILE A 180 6.57 -5.64 -15.59
C ILE A 180 6.59 -4.17 -16.05
N GLU A 181 5.44 -3.62 -16.43
CA GLU A 181 5.36 -2.26 -16.96
C GLU A 181 5.69 -1.19 -15.90
N VAL A 182 5.25 -1.36 -14.65
CA VAL A 182 5.61 -0.42 -13.57
C VAL A 182 7.10 -0.51 -13.22
N VAL A 183 7.70 -1.71 -13.22
CA VAL A 183 9.15 -1.88 -13.02
C VAL A 183 9.93 -1.16 -14.13
N ARG A 184 9.55 -1.34 -15.40
CA ARG A 184 10.14 -0.63 -16.54
C ARG A 184 10.03 0.89 -16.40
N ALA A 185 8.82 1.39 -16.12
CA ALA A 185 8.58 2.83 -15.98
C ALA A 185 9.37 3.46 -14.83
N ARG A 186 9.62 2.69 -13.76
CA ARG A 186 10.46 3.14 -12.62
C ARG A 186 11.96 3.05 -12.92
N ALA A 187 12.37 2.12 -13.77
CA ALA A 187 13.76 1.94 -14.19
C ALA A 187 14.23 3.03 -15.15
N GLU A 188 13.38 3.45 -16.09
CA GLU A 188 13.70 4.42 -17.15
C GLU A 188 14.36 5.72 -16.63
N PRO A 189 13.78 6.48 -15.68
CA PRO A 189 14.40 7.72 -15.20
C PRO A 189 15.66 7.50 -14.35
N LEU A 190 15.94 6.26 -13.96
CA LEU A 190 17.15 5.88 -13.21
C LEU A 190 18.26 5.33 -14.11
N GLY A 191 18.01 5.18 -15.42
CA GLY A 191 18.95 4.59 -16.36
C GLY A 191 19.23 3.10 -16.11
N ILE A 192 18.28 2.39 -15.49
CA ILE A 192 18.38 0.95 -15.22
C ILE A 192 17.96 0.17 -16.48
N GLU A 193 18.78 -0.78 -16.92
CA GLU A 193 18.46 -1.70 -18.00
C GLU A 193 17.55 -2.82 -17.48
N VAL A 194 16.28 -2.85 -17.90
CA VAL A 194 15.34 -3.93 -17.57
C VAL A 194 15.23 -4.89 -18.74
N VAL A 195 15.65 -6.14 -18.54
CA VAL A 195 15.53 -7.23 -19.52
C VAL A 195 14.40 -8.16 -19.10
N VAL A 196 13.43 -8.37 -19.99
CA VAL A 196 12.24 -9.20 -19.72
C VAL A 196 12.32 -10.47 -20.56
N GLU A 197 12.64 -11.58 -19.92
CA GLU A 197 12.88 -12.87 -20.58
C GLU A 197 12.48 -14.03 -19.66
N HIS A 198 12.37 -15.23 -20.22
CA HIS A 198 12.12 -16.41 -19.40
C HIS A 198 13.36 -16.73 -18.54
N PRO A 199 13.22 -17.09 -17.25
CA PRO A 199 14.38 -17.25 -16.34
C PRO A 199 15.45 -18.28 -16.76
N ARG A 200 15.13 -19.20 -17.68
CA ARG A 200 16.10 -20.17 -18.23
C ARG A 200 17.06 -19.56 -19.24
N ASP A 201 16.70 -18.43 -19.84
CA ASP A 201 17.45 -17.80 -20.92
C ASP A 201 18.32 -16.64 -20.40
N TRP A 202 18.25 -16.35 -19.10
CA TRP A 202 19.00 -15.27 -18.46
C TRP A 202 20.51 -15.47 -18.53
N ALA A 203 21.19 -14.45 -19.07
CA ALA A 203 22.63 -14.29 -18.94
C ALA A 203 22.97 -13.65 -17.58
N LEU A 204 23.41 -14.48 -16.63
CA LEU A 204 23.86 -14.04 -15.31
C LEU A 204 25.34 -13.61 -15.38
N ASP A 205 25.57 -12.37 -15.79
CA ASP A 205 26.89 -11.74 -15.82
C ASP A 205 27.12 -10.81 -14.61
N ASP A 206 28.30 -10.19 -14.56
CA ASP A 206 28.69 -9.28 -13.50
C ASP A 206 27.96 -7.93 -13.53
N ASN A 207 27.15 -7.65 -14.56
CA ASN A 207 26.35 -6.43 -14.68
C ASN A 207 24.93 -6.56 -14.06
N VAL A 208 24.49 -7.78 -13.75
CA VAL A 208 23.18 -8.04 -13.13
C VAL A 208 23.22 -7.74 -11.64
N PHE A 209 22.45 -6.76 -11.17
CA PHE A 209 22.34 -6.46 -9.73
C PHE A 209 21.16 -7.16 -9.05
N GLY A 210 20.17 -7.62 -9.82
CA GLY A 210 19.06 -8.37 -9.25
C GLY A 210 18.10 -8.92 -10.30
N THR A 211 17.23 -9.80 -9.82
CA THR A 211 16.23 -10.50 -10.64
C THR A 211 14.87 -10.46 -9.97
N LEU A 212 13.79 -10.37 -10.75
CA LEU A 212 12.42 -10.51 -10.29
C LEU A 212 11.77 -11.73 -10.93
N VAL A 213 11.30 -12.66 -10.09
CA VAL A 213 10.46 -13.80 -10.50
C VAL A 213 9.09 -13.73 -9.82
N GLN A 214 8.08 -14.37 -10.42
CA GLN A 214 6.77 -14.54 -9.82
C GLN A 214 6.58 -15.98 -9.34
N TYR A 215 5.98 -16.14 -8.15
CA TYR A 215 5.77 -17.41 -7.49
C TYR A 215 4.43 -17.44 -6.74
N PRO A 216 3.38 -18.09 -7.26
CA PRO A 216 3.28 -18.73 -8.58
C PRO A 216 3.36 -17.74 -9.75
N GLY A 217 3.74 -18.23 -10.95
CA GLY A 217 3.75 -17.44 -12.18
C GLY A 217 2.37 -16.88 -12.56
N THR A 218 2.33 -15.88 -13.43
CA THR A 218 1.06 -15.29 -13.92
C THR A 218 0.19 -16.28 -14.69
N ASP A 219 0.79 -17.36 -15.19
CA ASP A 219 0.15 -18.49 -15.85
C ASP A 219 -0.32 -19.58 -14.87
N GLY A 220 -0.09 -19.38 -13.57
CA GLY A 220 -0.37 -20.34 -12.50
C GLY A 220 0.74 -21.37 -12.26
N SER A 221 1.88 -21.30 -12.96
CA SER A 221 2.96 -22.27 -12.80
C SER A 221 3.65 -22.14 -11.45
N VAL A 222 3.88 -23.27 -10.78
CA VAL A 222 4.66 -23.35 -9.53
C VAL A 222 6.03 -23.90 -9.87
N ARG A 223 7.08 -23.12 -9.59
CA ARG A 223 8.47 -23.43 -9.96
C ARG A 223 9.35 -23.43 -8.73
N ASN A 224 10.34 -24.34 -8.71
CA ASN A 224 11.36 -24.34 -7.68
C ASN A 224 12.52 -23.43 -8.10
N TYR A 225 12.69 -22.32 -7.39
CA TYR A 225 13.69 -21.31 -7.72
C TYR A 225 15.03 -21.49 -6.99
N ARG A 226 15.24 -22.55 -6.19
CA ARG A 226 16.50 -22.75 -5.44
C ARG A 226 17.75 -22.66 -6.32
N ALA A 227 17.78 -23.44 -7.40
CA ALA A 227 18.94 -23.45 -8.31
C ALA A 227 19.14 -22.11 -9.04
N LEU A 228 18.05 -21.40 -9.34
CA LEU A 228 18.13 -20.05 -9.91
C LEU A 228 18.72 -19.07 -8.88
N SER A 229 18.25 -19.12 -7.63
CA SER A 229 18.75 -18.27 -6.56
C SER A 229 20.24 -18.49 -6.32
N ASP A 230 20.68 -19.75 -6.25
CA ASP A 230 22.09 -20.10 -6.11
C ASP A 230 22.94 -19.52 -7.26
N ALA A 231 22.45 -19.59 -8.50
CA ALA A 231 23.14 -19.05 -9.67
C ALA A 231 23.20 -17.51 -9.66
N VAL A 232 22.10 -16.83 -9.30
CA VAL A 232 22.05 -15.36 -9.17
C VAL A 232 23.01 -14.89 -8.07
N HIS A 233 23.03 -15.58 -6.92
CA HIS A 233 23.94 -15.28 -5.83
C HIS A 233 25.41 -15.53 -6.20
N ALA A 234 25.70 -16.59 -6.97
CA ALA A 234 27.05 -16.84 -7.49
C ALA A 234 27.55 -15.72 -8.42
N ALA A 235 26.65 -15.07 -9.17
CA ALA A 235 26.94 -13.87 -9.96
C ALA A 235 26.92 -12.56 -9.12
N GLY A 236 26.61 -12.64 -7.83
CA GLY A 236 26.54 -11.50 -6.92
C GLY A 236 25.26 -10.65 -7.01
N GLY A 237 24.24 -11.11 -7.73
CA GLY A 237 22.92 -10.47 -7.81
C GLY A 237 22.03 -10.82 -6.61
N LEU A 238 20.86 -10.16 -6.54
CA LEU A 238 19.84 -10.41 -5.53
C LEU A 238 18.53 -10.93 -6.15
N VAL A 239 17.81 -11.79 -5.43
CA VAL A 239 16.58 -12.43 -5.90
C VAL A 239 15.36 -11.81 -5.25
N VAL A 240 14.47 -11.25 -6.07
CA VAL A 240 13.14 -10.78 -5.69
C VAL A 240 12.10 -11.80 -6.13
N MET A 241 11.22 -12.21 -5.21
CA MET A 241 10.06 -13.05 -5.51
C MET A 241 8.76 -12.30 -5.25
N ALA A 242 8.02 -11.98 -6.31
CA ALA A 242 6.63 -11.56 -6.22
C ALA A 242 5.73 -12.78 -5.97
N THR A 243 4.86 -12.74 -4.97
CA THR A 243 4.18 -13.93 -4.46
C THR A 243 2.78 -13.67 -3.90
N ASP A 244 2.03 -14.75 -3.67
CA ASP A 244 0.65 -14.75 -3.17
C ASP A 244 0.60 -15.34 -1.75
N LEU A 245 0.17 -14.54 -0.77
CA LEU A 245 0.14 -14.94 0.64
C LEU A 245 -0.74 -16.18 0.91
N LEU A 246 -1.82 -16.39 0.15
CA LEU A 246 -2.65 -17.58 0.33
C LEU A 246 -1.95 -18.82 -0.23
N ALA A 247 -1.28 -18.69 -1.38
CA ALA A 247 -0.50 -19.79 -1.96
C ALA A 247 0.62 -20.25 -1.00
N LEU A 248 1.26 -19.31 -0.29
CA LEU A 248 2.31 -19.61 0.70
C LEU A 248 1.83 -20.36 1.95
N THR A 249 0.51 -20.55 2.14
CA THR A 249 -0.01 -21.45 3.18
C THR A 249 0.20 -22.94 2.84
N LEU A 250 0.45 -23.24 1.55
CA LEU A 250 0.67 -24.58 1.03
C LEU A 250 2.08 -24.77 0.45
N LEU A 251 2.63 -23.71 -0.14
CA LEU A 251 3.86 -23.74 -0.89
C LEU A 251 5.09 -23.45 -0.02
N THR A 252 6.26 -23.95 -0.44
CA THR A 252 7.55 -23.57 0.15
C THR A 252 7.73 -22.05 0.10
N SER A 253 8.16 -21.46 1.21
CA SER A 253 8.32 -20.02 1.34
C SER A 253 9.43 -19.46 0.42
N PRO A 254 9.33 -18.19 -0.02
CA PRO A 254 10.39 -17.52 -0.77
C PRO A 254 11.77 -17.59 -0.10
N TRP A 255 11.83 -17.40 1.23
CA TRP A 255 13.10 -17.47 1.98
C TRP A 255 13.75 -18.84 1.91
N GLU A 256 12.95 -19.91 2.03
CA GLU A 256 13.46 -21.26 1.87
C GLU A 256 13.99 -21.51 0.45
N MET A 257 13.49 -20.81 -0.57
CA MET A 257 13.97 -20.89 -1.95
C MET A 257 15.13 -19.92 -2.27
N GLY A 258 15.65 -19.20 -1.29
CA GLY A 258 16.80 -18.30 -1.45
C GLY A 258 16.46 -16.87 -1.85
N ALA A 259 15.19 -16.43 -1.74
CA ALA A 259 14.84 -15.03 -1.97
C ALA A 259 15.59 -14.09 -1.00
N ASP A 260 15.95 -12.90 -1.47
CA ASP A 260 16.47 -11.79 -0.66
C ASP A 260 15.38 -10.80 -0.29
N ILE A 261 14.40 -10.65 -1.20
CA ILE A 261 13.21 -9.81 -1.06
C ILE A 261 11.98 -10.59 -1.52
N ALA A 262 10.88 -10.52 -0.78
CA ALA A 262 9.56 -10.97 -1.23
C ALA A 262 8.58 -9.79 -1.27
N VAL A 263 7.77 -9.72 -2.33
CA VAL A 263 6.74 -8.69 -2.51
C VAL A 263 5.43 -9.33 -2.95
N GLY A 264 4.33 -8.61 -2.85
CA GLY A 264 3.04 -9.08 -3.35
C GLY A 264 1.88 -8.25 -2.85
N ASN A 265 0.67 -8.70 -3.17
CA ASN A 265 -0.58 -8.08 -2.75
C ASN A 265 -1.25 -8.88 -1.61
N SER A 266 -1.72 -8.21 -0.56
CA SER A 266 -2.52 -8.85 0.50
C SER A 266 -4.03 -8.86 0.22
N GLN A 267 -4.46 -8.43 -0.97
CA GLN A 267 -5.87 -8.25 -1.33
C GLN A 267 -6.77 -9.44 -0.99
N ARG A 268 -6.36 -10.65 -1.38
CA ARG A 268 -7.20 -11.84 -1.20
C ARG A 268 -7.36 -12.28 0.26
N PHE A 269 -6.64 -11.67 1.20
CA PHE A 269 -6.91 -11.79 2.63
C PHE A 269 -8.05 -10.83 3.05
N GLY A 270 -9.24 -11.09 2.50
CA GLY A 270 -10.48 -10.45 2.92
C GLY A 270 -10.67 -8.99 2.53
N VAL A 271 -9.92 -8.45 1.55
CA VAL A 271 -10.12 -7.09 1.03
C VAL A 271 -10.86 -7.16 -0.32
N PRO A 272 -11.94 -6.37 -0.54
CA PRO A 272 -12.68 -6.41 -1.81
C PRO A 272 -11.83 -6.10 -3.04
N LEU A 273 -12.20 -6.62 -4.22
CA LEU A 273 -11.48 -6.35 -5.48
C LEU A 273 -11.34 -4.84 -5.79
N GLY A 274 -12.34 -4.03 -5.43
CA GLY A 274 -12.24 -2.56 -5.50
C GLY A 274 -12.00 -1.99 -6.89
N TYR A 275 -12.24 -2.76 -7.96
CA TYR A 275 -11.90 -2.39 -9.35
C TYR A 275 -10.45 -1.87 -9.48
N GLY A 276 -9.52 -2.47 -8.72
CA GLY A 276 -8.09 -2.13 -8.71
C GLY A 276 -7.53 -1.82 -7.32
N GLY A 277 -8.35 -1.35 -6.39
CA GLY A 277 -7.89 -1.00 -5.04
C GLY A 277 -8.92 -0.27 -4.18
N PRO A 278 -8.51 0.21 -2.98
CA PRO A 278 -7.16 0.11 -2.43
C PRO A 278 -6.84 -1.28 -1.84
N HIS A 279 -5.58 -1.71 -1.93
CA HIS A 279 -5.07 -2.94 -1.30
C HIS A 279 -3.70 -2.70 -0.70
N ALA A 280 -3.36 -3.38 0.40
CA ALA A 280 -2.02 -3.30 0.95
C ALA A 280 -1.08 -4.26 0.25
N ALA A 281 -0.10 -3.73 -0.46
CA ALA A 281 1.04 -4.54 -0.86
C ALA A 281 2.00 -4.73 0.31
N PHE A 282 2.81 -5.78 0.25
CA PHE A 282 3.86 -6.04 1.22
C PHE A 282 5.24 -6.04 0.56
N ILE A 283 6.25 -5.72 1.36
CA ILE A 283 7.65 -6.02 1.06
C ILE A 283 8.29 -6.59 2.32
N ALA A 284 8.99 -7.71 2.15
CA ALA A 284 9.81 -8.36 3.16
C ALA A 284 11.23 -8.49 2.63
N ALA A 285 12.25 -8.23 3.46
CA ALA A 285 13.65 -8.25 3.05
C ALA A 285 14.55 -8.75 4.18
N ARG A 286 15.77 -9.19 3.86
CA ARG A 286 16.75 -9.64 4.86
C ARG A 286 17.02 -8.52 5.89
N ASP A 287 17.30 -8.89 7.14
CA ASP A 287 17.49 -7.92 8.24
C ASP A 287 18.60 -6.88 7.95
N ASN A 288 19.65 -7.28 7.24
CA ASN A 288 20.73 -6.36 6.82
C ASN A 288 20.26 -5.27 5.84
N MET A 289 19.11 -5.43 5.17
CA MET A 289 18.50 -4.46 4.25
C MET A 289 17.50 -3.52 4.94
N ARG A 290 17.18 -3.72 6.24
CA ARG A 290 16.16 -2.93 6.97
C ARG A 290 16.39 -1.41 6.94
N ARG A 291 17.66 -0.98 6.84
CA ARG A 291 18.05 0.45 6.76
C ARG A 291 17.76 1.07 5.38
N GLN A 292 17.50 0.26 4.36
CA GLN A 292 17.16 0.68 3.01
C GLN A 292 15.70 0.38 2.64
N MET A 293 14.97 -0.34 3.49
CA MET A 293 13.58 -0.72 3.24
C MET A 293 12.68 0.51 3.01
N PRO A 294 11.76 0.46 2.03
CA PRO A 294 10.81 1.54 1.76
C PRO A 294 9.67 1.55 2.78
N GLY A 295 9.08 2.72 3.01
CA GLY A 295 7.90 2.89 3.85
C GLY A 295 8.14 2.67 5.35
N ARG A 296 7.03 2.60 6.07
CA ARG A 296 6.99 2.55 7.54
C ARG A 296 7.29 1.13 8.02
N ILE A 297 7.93 1.01 9.18
CA ILE A 297 8.12 -0.27 9.89
C ILE A 297 7.68 -0.04 11.33
N ILE A 298 6.84 -0.92 11.87
CA ILE A 298 6.46 -0.93 13.28
C ILE A 298 7.47 -1.77 14.04
N GLY A 299 7.99 -1.21 15.12
CA GLY A 299 8.92 -1.88 16.02
C GLY A 299 8.41 -1.88 17.46
N VAL A 300 8.82 -2.91 18.20
CA VAL A 300 8.64 -2.98 19.65
C VAL A 300 9.74 -2.14 20.32
N SER A 301 9.34 -1.38 21.33
CA SER A 301 10.16 -0.51 22.16
C SER A 301 9.71 -0.67 23.63
N ILE A 302 10.25 0.15 24.51
CA ILE A 302 9.81 0.30 25.90
C ILE A 302 9.29 1.72 26.15
N ASP A 303 8.29 1.86 27.02
CA ASP A 303 7.80 3.15 27.51
C ASP A 303 8.61 3.66 28.72
N ALA A 304 8.23 4.81 29.28
CA ALA A 304 8.89 5.41 30.45
C ALA A 304 8.76 4.58 31.74
N HIS A 305 7.85 3.61 31.79
CA HIS A 305 7.64 2.70 32.92
C HIS A 305 8.32 1.34 32.72
N GLY A 306 9.00 1.14 31.59
CA GLY A 306 9.65 -0.12 31.23
C GLY A 306 8.72 -1.16 30.60
N ASN A 307 7.48 -0.80 30.24
CA ASN A 307 6.54 -1.71 29.60
C ASN A 307 6.80 -1.78 28.08
N PRO A 308 6.56 -2.93 27.43
CA PRO A 308 6.58 -3.02 25.98
C PRO A 308 5.57 -2.05 25.34
N ALA A 309 6.03 -1.26 24.37
CA ALA A 309 5.20 -0.32 23.61
C ALA A 309 5.62 -0.29 22.14
N LEU A 310 4.69 -0.03 21.24
CA LEU A 310 4.93 -0.02 19.80
C LEU A 310 5.18 1.40 19.29
N ARG A 311 6.00 1.53 18.25
CA ARG A 311 6.21 2.79 17.53
C ARG A 311 6.64 2.56 16.10
N MET A 312 6.62 3.61 15.28
CA MET A 312 7.34 3.60 14.01
C MET A 312 8.85 3.59 14.28
N ALA A 313 9.55 2.66 13.62
CA ALA A 313 10.98 2.39 13.78
C ALA A 313 11.76 2.83 12.54
N LEU A 314 13.03 3.19 12.75
CA LEU A 314 13.97 3.56 11.68
C LEU A 314 13.43 4.69 10.76
N GLN A 315 12.73 5.67 11.34
CA GLN A 315 12.04 6.72 10.57
C GLN A 315 12.98 7.62 9.77
N THR A 316 14.29 7.62 10.07
CA THR A 316 15.28 8.38 9.29
C THR A 316 15.32 7.95 7.82
N ARG A 317 14.82 6.77 7.46
CA ARG A 317 14.68 6.31 6.07
C ARG A 317 13.65 7.10 5.26
N GLU A 318 12.65 7.66 5.93
CA GLU A 318 11.45 8.20 5.29
C GLU A 318 11.63 9.64 4.81
N GLN A 319 10.82 10.03 3.81
CA GLN A 319 10.88 11.34 3.14
C GLN A 319 10.82 12.55 4.08
N HIS A 320 10.11 12.45 5.20
CA HIS A 320 9.91 13.59 6.11
C HIS A 320 11.19 13.94 6.90
N ILE A 321 12.16 13.03 6.96
CA ILE A 321 13.48 13.28 7.58
C ILE A 321 14.54 13.43 6.48
N ARG A 322 14.57 12.50 5.53
CA ARG A 322 15.67 12.39 4.56
C ARG A 322 15.42 13.02 3.20
N ARG A 323 14.19 13.45 2.91
CA ARG A 323 13.81 14.14 1.67
C ARG A 323 14.29 13.38 0.44
N GLU A 324 15.10 13.99 -0.42
CA GLU A 324 15.66 13.40 -1.64
C GLU A 324 16.60 12.21 -1.38
N ARG A 325 17.11 12.05 -0.15
CA ARG A 325 17.97 10.92 0.26
C ARG A 325 17.19 9.80 0.95
N ALA A 326 15.86 9.89 0.97
CA ALA A 326 15.00 8.86 1.53
C ALA A 326 15.07 7.58 0.71
N THR A 327 14.64 6.46 1.30
CA THR A 327 14.64 5.17 0.61
C THR A 327 13.56 5.07 -0.45
N SER A 328 12.49 5.85 -0.31
CA SER A 328 11.38 5.96 -1.26
C SER A 328 10.66 7.30 -1.03
N ASN A 329 9.88 7.73 -2.02
CA ASN A 329 9.00 8.90 -1.91
C ASN A 329 7.66 8.59 -1.21
N ILE A 330 7.39 7.34 -0.85
CA ILE A 330 6.14 6.94 -0.20
C ILE A 330 5.91 7.68 1.13
N CYS A 331 4.67 8.11 1.36
CA CYS A 331 4.25 8.80 2.59
C CYS A 331 2.93 8.21 3.12
N THR A 332 1.83 8.49 2.42
CA THR A 332 0.59 7.73 2.58
C THR A 332 0.80 6.35 1.96
N ALA A 333 0.43 5.31 2.71
CA ALA A 333 0.44 3.93 2.27
C ALA A 333 -0.97 3.34 2.50
N GLN A 334 -1.08 2.02 2.67
CA GLN A 334 -2.36 1.31 2.67
C GLN A 334 -2.69 0.75 4.06
N VAL A 335 -2.53 1.57 5.10
CA VAL A 335 -2.64 1.17 6.51
C VAL A 335 -3.96 0.48 6.83
N LEU A 336 -5.10 1.07 6.44
CA LEU A 336 -6.42 0.49 6.75
C LEU A 336 -6.59 -0.92 6.12
N LEU A 337 -6.04 -1.12 4.93
CA LEU A 337 -6.15 -2.39 4.21
C LEU A 337 -5.15 -3.42 4.74
N ALA A 338 -3.98 -2.99 5.21
CA ALA A 338 -3.05 -3.83 5.94
C ALA A 338 -3.65 -4.31 7.26
N VAL A 339 -4.38 -3.43 7.97
CA VAL A 339 -5.16 -3.78 9.16
C VAL A 339 -6.23 -4.82 8.80
N MET A 340 -7.01 -4.62 7.75
CA MET A 340 -8.02 -5.61 7.31
C MET A 340 -7.40 -6.98 7.00
N ALA A 341 -6.31 -7.02 6.23
CA ALA A 341 -5.62 -8.26 5.87
C ALA A 341 -4.97 -8.95 7.07
N GLY A 342 -4.38 -8.18 7.99
CA GLY A 342 -3.87 -8.71 9.25
C GLY A 342 -4.99 -9.29 10.12
N MET A 343 -6.14 -8.62 10.22
CA MET A 343 -7.30 -9.11 10.95
C MET A 343 -7.95 -10.33 10.30
N TYR A 344 -7.90 -10.44 8.97
CA TYR A 344 -8.31 -11.65 8.26
C TYR A 344 -7.48 -12.85 8.67
N ALA A 345 -6.16 -12.70 8.71
CA ALA A 345 -5.26 -13.75 9.18
C ALA A 345 -5.48 -14.10 10.65
N VAL A 346 -5.71 -13.11 11.52
CA VAL A 346 -6.08 -13.33 12.94
C VAL A 346 -7.40 -14.10 13.05
N TYR A 347 -8.41 -13.75 12.26
CA TYR A 347 -9.74 -14.34 12.33
C TYR A 347 -9.74 -15.82 11.89
N HIS A 348 -8.98 -16.15 10.85
CA HIS A 348 -8.92 -17.50 10.31
C HIS A 348 -7.87 -18.39 11.01
N GLY A 349 -6.76 -17.80 11.47
CA GLY A 349 -5.59 -18.54 11.93
C GLY A 349 -4.94 -19.38 10.81
N PRO A 350 -3.78 -20.02 11.09
CA PRO A 350 -3.05 -20.79 10.09
C PRO A 350 -3.89 -21.93 9.49
N GLU A 351 -4.64 -22.66 10.32
CA GLU A 351 -5.50 -23.75 9.87
C GLU A 351 -6.66 -23.27 9.00
N GLY A 352 -7.27 -22.12 9.33
CA GLY A 352 -8.33 -21.55 8.51
C GLY A 352 -7.81 -21.07 7.15
N LEU A 353 -6.66 -20.40 7.14
CA LEU A 353 -6.02 -19.97 5.90
C LEU A 353 -5.65 -21.16 5.01
N ARG A 354 -5.07 -22.23 5.58
CA ARG A 354 -4.78 -23.46 4.84
C ARG A 354 -6.04 -24.11 4.25
N ARG A 355 -7.14 -24.17 5.01
CA ARG A 355 -8.44 -24.68 4.50
C ARG A 355 -9.01 -23.84 3.36
N ILE A 356 -8.75 -22.53 3.33
CA ILE A 356 -9.19 -21.66 2.24
C ILE A 356 -8.33 -21.88 0.98
N ALA A 357 -7.08 -22.29 1.15
CA ALA A 357 -6.14 -22.51 0.05
C ALA A 357 -6.32 -23.86 -0.66
N THR A 358 -6.92 -24.87 -0.01
CA THR A 358 -7.16 -26.22 -0.54
C THR A 358 -8.53 -26.37 -1.17
#